data_AF-A0A7K3PTA3-F1
#
_entry.id   AF-A0A7K3PTA3-F1
#
_cell.length_a   1.000
_cell.length_b   1.000
_cell.length_c   1.000
_cell.angle_alpha   90.00
_cell.angle_beta   90.00
_cell.angle_gamma   90.00
#
_symmetry.space_group_name_H-M   'P 1'
#
loop_
_entity.id
_entity.type
_entity.pdbx_description
1 polymer ?
#
loop_
_entity_poly.entity_id
_entity_poly.type
_entity_poly.pdbx_seq_one_letter_code
_entity_poly.pdbx_strand_id
1 'polypeptide(L)'
;MTTAALDARAGRRCHNALNSLHSTHYFSPDLGRELGALGVTDARAVNFAVRAAALGTVGAGVVTAAFYNYKHDLVARHVPAVWEKVTPQQALEARLRAVDATLRRLLGAEAVASAEMAEAAELALRAAEGCSRSARPLYSAHADLPVPD
;
A
#
# COMPACT_ATOMS: atom_id res chain seq x y z
N MET A 1 -16.32 3.14 -28.52
CA MET A 1 -15.47 4.03 -27.71
C MET A 1 -16.19 5.35 -27.56
N THR A 2 -16.65 5.68 -26.36
CA THR A 2 -17.31 6.96 -26.07
C THR A 2 -16.28 8.08 -26.23
N THR A 3 -16.48 8.93 -27.22
CA THR A 3 -15.67 10.11 -27.58
C THR A 3 -15.87 11.30 -26.63
N ALA A 4 -16.53 11.09 -25.48
CA ALA A 4 -16.71 12.15 -24.50
C ALA A 4 -15.36 12.49 -23.86
N ALA A 5 -14.93 13.74 -24.01
CA ALA A 5 -13.75 14.24 -23.31
C ALA A 5 -13.95 14.07 -21.80
N LEU A 6 -12.98 13.47 -21.13
CA LEU A 6 -12.98 13.38 -19.67
C LEU A 6 -12.90 14.79 -19.09
N ASP A 7 -13.66 15.03 -18.01
CA ASP A 7 -13.56 16.25 -17.22
C ASP A 7 -12.10 16.45 -16.78
N ALA A 8 -11.58 17.68 -16.91
CA ALA A 8 -10.18 18.00 -16.60
C ALA A 8 -9.77 17.66 -15.14
N ARG A 9 -10.74 17.54 -14.23
CA ARG A 9 -10.55 17.16 -12.82
C ARG A 9 -10.85 15.69 -12.55
N ALA A 10 -11.22 14.88 -13.53
CA ALA A 10 -11.56 13.47 -13.35
C ALA A 10 -10.45 12.73 -12.58
N GLY A 11 -9.18 12.90 -12.98
CA GLY A 11 -8.04 12.28 -12.29
C GLY A 11 -7.94 12.67 -10.81
N ARG A 12 -8.17 13.94 -10.48
CA ARG A 12 -8.15 14.41 -9.07
C ARG A 12 -9.32 13.87 -8.27
N ARG A 13 -10.52 13.79 -8.86
CA ARG A 13 -11.70 13.22 -8.21
C ARG A 13 -11.48 11.74 -7.89
N CYS A 14 -11.03 10.96 -8.87
CA CYS A 14 -10.74 9.54 -8.68
C CYS A 14 -9.62 9.33 -7.64
N HIS A 15 -8.55 10.12 -7.71
CA HIS A 15 -7.48 10.08 -6.74
C HIS A 15 -7.98 10.33 -5.32
N ASN A 16 -8.79 11.36 -5.08
CA ASN A 16 -9.28 11.68 -3.73
C ASN A 16 -10.14 10.56 -3.13
N ALA A 17 -11.01 9.94 -3.95
CA ALA A 17 -11.83 8.81 -3.52
C ALA A 17 -10.95 7.61 -3.13
N LEU A 18 -10.04 7.18 -4.01
CA LEU A 18 -9.15 6.04 -3.77
C LEU A 18 -8.15 6.33 -2.64
N ASN A 19 -7.67 7.56 -2.53
CA ASN A 19 -6.71 7.94 -1.51
C ASN A 19 -7.31 7.87 -0.10
N SER A 20 -8.62 8.05 0.05
CA SER A 20 -9.30 7.90 1.35
C SER A 20 -9.21 6.46 1.86
N LEU A 21 -9.32 5.47 0.97
CA LEU A 21 -9.10 4.06 1.32
C LEU A 21 -7.60 3.76 1.48
N HIS A 22 -6.78 4.21 0.52
CA HIS A 22 -5.34 3.93 0.50
C HIS A 22 -4.60 4.53 1.70
N SER A 23 -4.80 5.80 2.01
CA SER A 23 -4.03 6.49 3.07
C SER A 23 -4.40 6.01 4.47
N THR A 24 -5.66 5.60 4.68
CA THR A 24 -6.17 5.24 6.01
C THR A 24 -5.37 4.13 6.68
N HIS A 25 -4.92 3.11 5.94
CA HIS A 25 -4.22 1.98 6.56
C HIS A 25 -2.87 2.39 7.19
N TYR A 26 -2.17 3.40 6.66
CA TYR A 26 -0.89 3.85 7.21
C TYR A 26 -1.00 4.43 8.62
N PHE A 27 -2.19 4.92 8.98
CA PHE A 27 -2.48 5.52 10.28
C PHE A 27 -3.36 4.62 11.15
N SER A 28 -3.70 3.44 10.65
CA SER A 28 -4.56 2.52 11.39
C SER A 28 -3.80 1.89 12.55
N PRO A 29 -4.39 1.82 13.75
CA PRO A 29 -3.80 1.07 14.85
C PRO A 29 -3.70 -0.44 14.54
N ASP A 30 -4.53 -0.94 13.62
CA ASP A 30 -4.48 -2.31 13.12
C ASP A 30 -3.11 -2.64 12.49
N LEU A 31 -2.53 -1.69 11.75
CA LEU A 31 -1.23 -1.88 11.11
C LEU A 31 -0.09 -2.06 12.11
N GLY A 32 -0.07 -1.23 13.15
CA GLY A 32 0.91 -1.32 14.22
C GLY A 32 0.78 -2.63 15.02
N ARG A 33 -0.44 -3.13 15.22
CA ARG A 33 -0.67 -4.43 15.88
C ARG A 33 -0.15 -5.60 15.05
N GLU A 34 -0.49 -5.63 13.76
CA GLU A 34 -0.10 -6.72 12.85
C GLU A 34 1.42 -6.80 12.67
N LEU A 35 2.10 -5.66 12.47
CA LEU A 35 3.56 -5.65 12.35
C LEU A 35 4.27 -5.79 13.72
N GLY A 36 3.64 -5.31 14.79
CA GLY A 36 4.14 -5.48 16.15
C GLY A 36 4.20 -6.94 16.58
N ALA A 37 3.23 -7.76 16.17
CA ALA A 37 3.25 -9.21 16.38
C ALA A 37 4.43 -9.91 15.68
N LEU A 38 5.01 -9.27 14.65
CA LEU A 38 6.19 -9.71 13.92
C LEU A 38 7.49 -9.05 14.42
N GLY A 39 7.45 -8.33 15.55
CA GLY A 39 8.62 -7.70 16.18
C GLY A 39 9.00 -6.31 15.64
N VAL A 40 8.19 -5.74 14.75
CA VAL A 40 8.38 -4.38 14.21
C VAL A 40 7.46 -3.40 14.93
N THR A 41 7.96 -2.77 15.99
CA THR A 41 7.15 -1.94 16.90
C THR A 41 7.37 -0.43 16.74
N ASP A 42 8.49 0.00 16.16
CA ASP A 42 8.73 1.42 15.86
C ASP A 42 7.86 1.89 14.70
N ALA A 43 7.13 3.00 14.88
CA ALA A 43 6.17 3.48 13.90
C ALA A 43 6.79 3.81 12.53
N ARG A 44 8.04 4.27 12.48
CA ARG A 44 8.73 4.55 11.21
C ARG A 44 9.17 3.25 10.56
N ALA A 45 9.67 2.30 11.33
CA ALA A 45 10.00 0.96 10.85
C ALA A 45 8.77 0.26 10.27
N VAL A 46 7.60 0.35 10.93
CA VAL A 46 6.31 -0.14 10.39
C VAL A 46 5.99 0.51 9.05
N ASN A 47 6.09 1.85 8.94
CA ASN A 47 5.81 2.55 7.68
C ASN A 47 6.76 2.13 6.55
N PHE A 48 8.06 1.98 6.84
CA PHE A 48 9.02 1.51 5.85
C PHE A 48 8.75 0.07 5.42
N ALA A 49 8.48 -0.84 6.37
CA ALA A 49 8.20 -2.24 6.09
C ALA A 49 7.05 -2.39 5.07
N VAL A 50 5.88 -1.81 5.38
CA VAL A 50 4.64 -2.05 4.61
C VAL A 50 4.65 -1.39 3.23
N ARG A 51 5.44 -0.32 3.06
CA ARG A 51 5.58 0.42 1.80
C ARG A 51 6.65 -0.17 0.91
N ALA A 52 7.76 -0.63 1.50
CA ALA A 52 8.90 -1.13 0.75
C ALA A 52 8.78 -2.63 0.44
N ALA A 53 7.93 -3.39 1.14
CA ALA A 53 7.86 -4.84 0.99
C ALA A 53 7.63 -5.32 -0.47
N ALA A 54 6.87 -4.59 -1.28
CA ALA A 54 6.69 -4.95 -2.69
C ALA A 54 8.01 -4.93 -3.50
N LEU A 55 8.98 -4.11 -3.09
CA LEU A 55 10.32 -4.05 -3.71
C LEU A 55 11.21 -5.24 -3.32
N GLY A 56 10.77 -6.11 -2.40
CA GLY A 56 11.59 -7.18 -1.83
C GLY A 56 12.52 -6.71 -0.72
N THR A 57 13.56 -7.49 -0.41
CA THR A 57 14.55 -7.22 0.65
C THR A 57 15.61 -6.18 0.24
N VAL A 58 15.17 -5.09 -0.40
CA VAL A 58 16.07 -4.05 -0.89
C VAL A 58 16.65 -3.22 0.26
N GLY A 59 17.88 -2.74 0.08
CA GLY A 59 18.58 -1.92 1.05
C GLY A 59 18.11 -0.46 1.09
N ALA A 60 18.67 0.30 2.04
CA ALA A 60 18.29 1.69 2.29
C ALA A 60 18.46 2.62 1.07
N GLY A 61 19.44 2.37 0.19
CA GLY A 61 19.65 3.19 -1.02
C GLY A 61 18.45 3.14 -1.98
N VAL A 62 17.96 1.93 -2.27
CA VAL A 62 16.78 1.73 -3.14
C VAL A 62 15.53 2.35 -2.51
N VAL A 63 15.32 2.13 -1.21
CA VAL A 63 14.17 2.71 -0.50
C VAL A 63 14.26 4.24 -0.49
N THR A 64 15.44 4.81 -0.27
CA THR A 64 15.64 6.28 -0.30
C THR A 64 15.32 6.85 -1.68
N ALA A 65 15.80 6.21 -2.75
CA ALA A 65 15.54 6.64 -4.12
C ALA A 65 14.04 6.57 -4.47
N ALA A 66 13.36 5.50 -4.06
CA ALA A 66 11.92 5.35 -4.28
C ALA A 66 11.09 6.31 -3.40
N PHE A 67 11.56 6.63 -2.19
CA PHE A 67 10.84 7.41 -1.20
C PHE A 67 11.49 8.80 -1.05
N TYR A 68 11.58 9.53 -2.17
CA TYR A 68 12.31 10.80 -2.33
C TYR A 68 12.10 11.88 -1.26
N ASN A 69 11.10 11.73 -0.39
CA ASN A 69 10.79 12.63 0.73
C ASN A 69 11.53 12.31 2.05
N TYR A 70 12.22 11.17 2.17
CA TYR A 70 12.95 10.80 3.39
C TYR A 70 14.46 11.08 3.29
N LYS A 71 15.05 11.55 4.40
CA LYS A 71 16.50 11.61 4.56
C LYS A 71 17.09 10.21 4.57
N HIS A 72 18.15 9.99 3.80
CA HIS A 72 18.83 8.69 3.69
C HIS A 72 19.19 8.11 5.06
N ASP A 73 19.80 8.91 5.95
CA ASP A 73 20.25 8.45 7.28
C ASP A 73 19.10 7.88 8.13
N LEU A 74 17.89 8.41 7.96
CA LEU A 74 16.71 7.89 8.64
C LEU A 74 16.32 6.52 8.06
N VAL A 75 16.32 6.39 6.74
CA VAL A 75 16.04 5.11 6.06
C VAL A 75 17.08 4.06 6.45
N ALA A 76 18.37 4.42 6.43
CA ALA A 76 19.49 3.54 6.76
C ALA A 76 19.45 3.01 8.20
N ARG A 77 18.91 3.80 9.14
CA ARG A 77 18.70 3.37 10.52
C ARG A 77 17.65 2.27 10.67
N HIS A 78 16.61 2.25 9.83
CA HIS A 78 15.45 1.38 10.03
C HIS A 78 15.41 0.20 9.05
N VAL A 79 15.57 0.42 7.74
CA VAL A 79 15.26 -0.58 6.71
C VAL A 79 16.06 -1.88 6.89
N PRO A 80 17.40 -1.87 7.10
CA PRO A 80 18.14 -3.12 7.30
C PRO A 80 17.60 -3.95 8.48
N ALA A 81 17.36 -3.31 9.63
CA ALA A 81 16.86 -3.95 10.84
C ALA A 81 15.41 -4.45 10.71
N VAL A 82 14.60 -3.89 9.80
CA VAL A 82 13.28 -4.44 9.49
C VAL A 82 13.41 -5.81 8.84
N TRP A 83 14.28 -5.96 7.83
CA TRP A 83 14.43 -7.20 7.08
C TRP A 83 15.13 -8.32 7.86
N GLU A 84 15.80 -8.00 8.96
CA GLU A 84 16.29 -8.98 9.94
C GLU A 84 15.14 -9.60 10.77
N LYS A 85 14.01 -8.91 10.89
CA LYS A 85 12.88 -9.31 11.74
C LYS A 85 11.73 -9.93 10.97
N VAL A 86 11.44 -9.38 9.78
CA VAL A 86 10.26 -9.74 8.98
C VAL A 86 10.64 -9.87 7.51
N THR A 87 10.12 -10.88 6.83
CA THR A 87 10.27 -11.00 5.38
C THR A 87 9.33 -10.03 4.65
N PRO A 88 9.63 -9.64 3.41
CA PRO A 88 8.71 -8.81 2.63
C PRO A 88 7.31 -9.44 2.48
N GLN A 89 7.25 -10.77 2.32
CA GLN A 89 5.99 -11.50 2.26
C GLN A 89 5.18 -11.36 3.55
N GLN A 90 5.80 -11.58 4.72
CA GLN A 90 5.14 -11.42 6.00
C GLN A 90 4.64 -9.98 6.21
N ALA A 91 5.40 -8.97 5.77
CA ALA A 91 4.99 -7.58 5.85
C ALA A 91 3.79 -7.27 4.93
N LEU A 92 3.72 -7.87 3.73
CA LEU A 92 2.57 -7.75 2.82
C LEU A 92 1.33 -8.43 3.41
N GLU A 93 1.45 -9.65 3.92
CA GLU A 93 0.35 -10.37 4.56
C GLU A 93 -0.19 -9.62 5.78
N ALA A 94 0.71 -9.11 6.63
CA ALA A 94 0.34 -8.29 7.78
C ALA A 94 -0.37 -6.99 7.37
N ARG A 95 0.08 -6.37 6.27
CA ARG A 95 -0.61 -5.21 5.67
C ARG A 95 -2.01 -5.58 5.20
N LEU A 96 -2.21 -6.73 4.54
CA LEU A 96 -3.53 -7.17 4.09
C LEU A 96 -4.49 -7.39 5.25
N ARG A 97 -4.06 -8.10 6.31
CA ARG A 97 -4.87 -8.27 7.53
C ARG A 97 -5.20 -6.94 8.19
N ALA A 98 -4.24 -6.03 8.27
CA ALA A 98 -4.47 -4.70 8.83
C ALA A 98 -5.50 -3.90 8.01
N VAL A 99 -5.44 -3.97 6.67
CA VAL A 99 -6.41 -3.32 5.78
C VAL A 99 -7.79 -3.92 5.97
N ASP A 100 -7.95 -5.24 5.96
CA ASP A 100 -9.25 -5.91 6.15
C ASP A 100 -9.87 -5.53 7.50
N ALA A 101 -9.12 -5.66 8.60
CA ALA A 101 -9.57 -5.28 9.94
C ALA A 101 -9.98 -3.80 10.02
N THR A 102 -9.17 -2.92 9.42
CA THR A 102 -9.45 -1.47 9.39
C THR A 102 -10.73 -1.16 8.64
N LEU A 103 -10.90 -1.71 7.44
CA LEU A 103 -12.05 -1.42 6.58
C LEU A 103 -13.33 -2.01 7.16
N ARG A 104 -13.32 -3.25 7.68
CA ARG A 104 -14.49 -3.85 8.34
C ARG A 104 -14.92 -3.05 9.56
N ARG A 105 -13.97 -2.54 10.35
CA ARG A 105 -14.26 -1.70 11.51
C ARG A 105 -14.85 -0.35 11.14
N LEU A 106 -14.40 0.27 10.04
CA LEU A 106 -14.81 1.62 9.65
C LEU A 106 -16.08 1.65 8.78
N LEU A 107 -16.23 0.67 7.89
CA LEU A 107 -17.31 0.63 6.90
C LEU A 107 -18.40 -0.40 7.26
N GLY A 108 -18.10 -1.33 8.16
CA GLY A 108 -18.97 -2.45 8.49
C GLY A 108 -18.69 -3.68 7.61
N ALA A 109 -18.91 -4.87 8.18
CA ALA A 109 -18.65 -6.13 7.48
C ALA A 109 -19.55 -6.31 6.25
N GLU A 110 -20.81 -5.87 6.31
CA GLU A 110 -21.77 -5.95 5.20
C GLU A 110 -21.33 -5.08 4.01
N ALA A 111 -20.87 -3.85 4.26
CA ALA A 111 -20.39 -2.98 3.21
C ALA A 111 -19.13 -3.53 2.54
N VAL A 112 -18.19 -4.09 3.32
CA VAL A 112 -16.96 -4.71 2.78
C VAL A 112 -17.27 -5.96 1.95
N ALA A 113 -18.27 -6.75 2.35
CA ALA A 113 -18.68 -7.97 1.65
C ALA A 113 -19.71 -7.74 0.52
N SER A 114 -20.09 -6.49 0.26
CA SER A 114 -21.11 -6.14 -0.72
C SER A 114 -20.64 -6.36 -2.17
N ALA A 115 -21.59 -6.58 -3.07
CA ALA A 115 -21.30 -6.69 -4.51
C ALA A 115 -20.73 -5.38 -5.06
N GLU A 116 -21.18 -4.23 -4.52
CA GLU A 116 -20.71 -2.90 -4.88
C GLU A 116 -19.24 -2.70 -4.49
N MET A 117 -18.79 -3.23 -3.35
CA MET A 117 -17.38 -3.18 -2.96
C MET A 117 -16.52 -4.06 -3.87
N ALA A 118 -17.01 -5.25 -4.23
CA ALA A 118 -16.33 -6.14 -5.16
C ALA A 118 -16.17 -5.48 -6.54
N GLU A 119 -17.24 -4.87 -7.07
CA GLU A 119 -17.20 -4.12 -8.32
C GLU A 119 -16.24 -2.93 -8.24
N ALA A 120 -16.27 -2.17 -7.13
CA ALA A 120 -15.37 -1.04 -6.94
C ALA A 120 -13.89 -1.47 -6.92
N ALA A 121 -13.57 -2.62 -6.29
CA ALA A 121 -12.23 -3.18 -6.28
C ALA A 121 -11.79 -3.63 -7.69
N GLU A 122 -12.67 -4.29 -8.45
CA GLU A 122 -12.39 -4.72 -9.83
C GLU A 122 -12.14 -3.51 -10.76
N LEU A 123 -12.93 -2.44 -10.62
CA LEU A 123 -12.75 -1.20 -11.39
C LEU A 123 -11.44 -0.49 -11.01
N ALA A 124 -11.09 -0.45 -9.73
CA ALA A 124 -9.84 0.13 -9.26
C ALA A 124 -8.63 -0.65 -9.77
N LEU A 125 -8.71 -1.99 -9.81
CA LEU A 125 -7.67 -2.86 -10.36
C LEU A 125 -7.49 -2.62 -11.87
N ARG A 126 -8.58 -2.62 -12.64
CA ARG A 126 -8.55 -2.32 -14.09
C ARG A 126 -7.91 -0.95 -14.38
N ALA A 127 -8.24 0.05 -13.57
CA ALA A 127 -7.62 1.37 -13.69
C ALA A 127 -6.11 1.35 -13.36
N ALA A 128 -5.69 0.56 -12.35
CA ALA A 128 -4.30 0.40 -12.00
C ALA A 128 -3.51 -0.30 -13.11
N GLU A 129 -4.04 -1.37 -13.70
CA GLU A 129 -3.42 -2.12 -14.81
C GLU A 129 -3.18 -1.28 -16.06
N GLY A 130 -4.01 -0.25 -16.30
CA GLY A 130 -3.81 0.73 -17.36
C GLY A 130 -2.64 1.69 -17.15
N CYS A 131 -1.96 1.67 -16.00
CA CYS A 131 -0.85 2.57 -15.69
C CYS A 131 0.49 2.06 -16.25
N SER A 132 1.37 3.00 -16.63
CA SER A 132 2.73 2.68 -17.08
C SER A 132 3.68 2.36 -15.91
N ARG A 133 4.66 1.49 -16.12
CA ARG A 133 5.66 1.09 -15.11
C ARG A 133 6.85 2.05 -15.00
N SER A 134 7.22 2.68 -16.12
CA SER A 134 8.41 3.54 -16.20
C SER A 134 8.38 4.69 -15.19
N ALA A 135 9.51 4.90 -14.50
CA ALA A 135 9.69 5.92 -13.47
C ALA A 135 8.70 5.83 -12.28
N ARG A 136 8.07 4.66 -12.07
CA ARG A 136 7.12 4.42 -10.98
C ARG A 136 7.50 3.13 -10.24
N PRO A 137 8.63 3.12 -9.50
CA PRO A 137 9.18 1.89 -8.92
C PRO A 137 8.20 1.18 -7.97
N LEU A 138 7.47 1.94 -7.14
CA LEU A 138 6.46 1.36 -6.23
C LEU A 138 5.29 0.70 -6.97
N TYR A 139 4.77 1.35 -8.01
CA TYR A 139 3.72 0.75 -8.83
C TYR A 139 4.25 -0.49 -9.56
N SER A 140 5.42 -0.38 -10.20
CA SER A 140 6.02 -1.50 -10.92
C SER A 140 6.20 -2.72 -10.02
N ALA A 141 6.69 -2.53 -8.80
CA ALA A 141 6.88 -3.61 -7.85
C ALA A 141 5.55 -4.21 -7.36
N HIS A 142 4.54 -3.37 -7.09
CA HIS A 142 3.20 -3.84 -6.72
C HIS A 142 2.51 -4.59 -7.86
N ALA A 143 2.72 -4.19 -9.10
CA ALA A 143 2.13 -4.81 -10.28
C ALA A 143 2.77 -6.17 -10.65
N ASP A 144 3.82 -6.60 -9.95
CA ASP A 144 4.40 -7.94 -10.07
C ASP A 144 3.83 -8.92 -9.02
N LEU A 145 3.09 -8.41 -8.03
CA LEU A 145 2.45 -9.23 -7.01
C LEU A 145 1.10 -9.77 -7.50
N PRO A 146 0.65 -10.95 -6.99
CA PRO A 146 -0.70 -11.42 -7.25
C PRO A 146 -1.73 -10.45 -6.64
N VAL A 147 -2.89 -10.37 -7.27
CA VAL A 147 -4.06 -9.73 -6.68
C VAL A 147 -4.49 -10.58 -5.47
N PRO A 148 -4.70 -9.98 -4.28
CA PRO A 148 -5.20 -10.71 -3.12
C PRO A 148 -6.61 -11.29 -3.35
N ASP A 149 -6.87 -12.45 -2.74
CA ASP A 149 -8.20 -13.10 -2.72
C ASP A 149 -9.24 -12.29 -1.92
#